data_AF-A0A0J1CN21-F1
#
_entry.id   AF-A0A0J1CN21-F1
#
_cell.length_a   1.000
_cell.length_b   1.000
_cell.length_c   1.000
_cell.angle_alpha   90.00
_cell.angle_beta   90.00
_cell.angle_gamma   90.00
#
_symmetry.space_group_name_H-M   'P 1'
#
loop_
_entity.id
_entity.type
_entity.pdbx_description
1 polymer ?
#
loop_
_entity_poly.entity_id
_entity_poly.type
_entity_poly.pdbx_seq_one_letter_code
_entity_poly.pdbx_strand_id
1 'polypeptide(L)' 'MSHMRAAPDPAAFLKRREDRQPLGEVPKPEQVANAFICYLSAEREGITGTNLPVDGGLTSGFEFRNLNMLGADTHHGGKG' A
#
# COMPACT_ATOMS: atom_id res chain seq x y z
N MET A 1 -2.06 -10.68 -11.93
CA MET A 1 -2.14 -9.23 -12.23
C MET A 1 -3.26 -8.92 -13.24
N SER A 2 -4.52 -9.33 -12.99
CA SER A 2 -5.63 -9.13 -13.94
C SER A 2 -6.47 -7.87 -13.64
N HIS A 3 -6.70 -7.54 -12.35
CA HIS A 3 -7.62 -6.46 -11.98
C HIS A 3 -7.13 -5.03 -12.25
N MET A 4 -5.82 -4.77 -12.29
CA MET A 4 -5.29 -3.42 -12.54
C MET A 4 -5.35 -2.99 -14.00
N ARG A 5 -5.33 -3.95 -14.93
CA ARG A 5 -5.42 -3.70 -16.37
C ARG A 5 -6.85 -3.39 -16.83
N ALA A 6 -7.84 -3.65 -15.99
CA ALA A 6 -9.22 -3.30 -16.22
C ALA A 6 -9.54 -1.84 -15.89
N ALA A 7 -8.60 -1.11 -15.25
CA ALA A 7 -8.75 0.32 -15.04
C ALA A 7 -8.67 1.06 -16.39
N PRO A 8 -9.48 2.12 -16.60
CA PRO A 8 -9.38 2.96 -17.80
C PRO A 8 -7.98 3.52 -18.04
N ASP A 9 -7.26 3.80 -16.96
CA ASP A 9 -5.84 4.14 -16.95
C ASP A 9 -5.12 3.37 -15.82
N PRO A 10 -4.48 2.24 -16.14
CA PRO A 10 -3.76 1.43 -15.17
C PRO A 10 -2.55 2.15 -14.54
N ALA A 11 -1.92 3.07 -15.27
CA ALA A 11 -0.72 3.77 -14.81
C ALA A 11 -1.10 4.84 -13.77
N ALA A 12 -2.10 5.67 -14.07
CA ALA A 12 -2.63 6.62 -13.10
C ALA A 12 -3.23 5.92 -11.87
N PHE A 13 -3.85 4.75 -12.07
CA PHE A 13 -4.35 3.95 -10.94
C PHE A 13 -3.22 3.43 -10.04
N LEU A 14 -2.13 2.91 -10.62
CA LEU A 14 -0.96 2.48 -9.86
C LEU A 14 -0.35 3.65 -9.10
N LYS A 15 -0.13 4.79 -9.76
CA LYS A 15 0.44 5.98 -9.13
C LYS A 15 -0.37 6.44 -7.91
N ARG A 16 -1.70 6.48 -8.02
CA ARG A 16 -2.57 6.79 -6.88
C ARG A 16 -2.46 5.78 -5.74
N ARG A 17 -2.09 4.52 -6.02
CA ARG A 17 -1.89 3.50 -4.97
C ARG A 17 -0.54 3.69 -4.27
N GLU A 18 0.49 4.06 -5.01
CA GLU A 18 1.83 4.39 -4.52
C GLU A 18 1.83 5.66 -3.66
N ASP A 19 1.17 6.72 -4.14
CA ASP A 19 1.08 8.03 -3.45
C ASP A 19 0.40 7.96 -2.07
N ARG A 20 -0.35 6.90 -1.77
CA ARG A 20 -1.02 6.70 -0.46
C ARG A 20 -0.12 6.09 0.60
N GLN A 21 1.03 5.57 0.20
CA GLN A 21 1.94 4.87 1.09
C GLN A 21 3.05 5.85 1.49
N PRO A 22 3.40 5.98 2.78
CA PRO A 22 4.56 6.77 3.18
C PRO A 22 5.86 6.39 2.45
N LEU A 23 6.02 5.12 2.09
CA LEU A 23 7.17 4.64 1.31
C LEU A 23 7.18 5.19 -0.15
N GLY A 24 6.05 5.66 -0.67
CA GLY A 24 5.91 6.19 -2.02
C GLY A 24 5.91 5.14 -3.13
N GLU A 25 5.96 3.84 -2.79
CA GLU A 25 5.83 2.72 -3.73
C GLU A 25 5.06 1.57 -3.07
N VAL A 26 4.37 0.75 -3.87
CA VAL A 26 3.76 -0.50 -3.37
C VAL A 26 4.86 -1.55 -3.16
N PRO A 27 4.99 -2.15 -1.95
CA PRO A 27 5.93 -3.23 -1.73
C PRO A 27 5.77 -4.37 -2.75
N LYS A 28 6.89 -4.76 -3.34
CA LYS A 28 7.00 -5.89 -4.24
C LYS A 28 6.94 -7.21 -3.45
N PRO A 29 6.53 -8.32 -4.08
CA PRO A 29 6.48 -9.63 -3.42
C PRO A 29 7.80 -10.03 -2.76
N GLU A 30 8.94 -9.68 -3.36
CA GLU A 30 10.28 -9.99 -2.84
C GLU A 30 10.59 -9.20 -1.57
N GLN A 31 10.15 -7.95 -1.48
CA GLN A 31 10.31 -7.13 -0.28
C GLN A 31 9.50 -7.71 0.90
N VAL A 32 8.29 -8.22 0.62
CA VAL A 32 7.48 -8.93 1.61
C VAL A 32 8.19 -10.20 2.09
N ALA A 33 8.70 -11.03 1.17
CA ALA A 33 9.42 -12.25 1.50
C ALA A 33 10.68 -11.98 2.35
N ASN A 34 11.45 -10.94 2.00
CA ASN A 34 12.65 -10.56 2.73
C ASN A 34 12.34 -10.14 4.18
N ALA A 35 11.21 -9.49 4.43
CA ALA A 35 10.79 -9.14 5.79
C ALA A 35 10.59 -10.40 6.66
N PHE A 36 10.01 -11.46 6.10
CA PHE A 36 9.88 -12.74 6.79
C PHE A 36 11.24 -13.42 6.99
N ILE A 37 12.13 -13.41 6.00
CA ILE A 37 13.47 -13.99 6.14
C ILE A 37 14.23 -13.32 7.30
N CYS A 38 14.18 -11.99 7.38
CA CYS A 38 14.74 -11.23 8.50
C CYS A 38 14.12 -11.63 9.86
N TYR A 39 12.90 -12.15 9.86
CA TYR A 39 12.17 -12.53 11.05
C TYR A 39 12.40 -13.98 11.49
N LEU A 40 12.92 -14.85 10.61
CA LEU A 40 12.98 -16.30 10.83
C LEU A 40 14.24 -16.79 11.56
N SER A 41 14.89 -15.99 12.41
CA SER A 41 16.02 -16.47 13.22
C SER A 41 15.56 -17.09 14.54
N ALA A 42 16.34 -18.06 15.04
CA ALA A 42 16.12 -18.68 16.36
C ALA A 42 16.13 -17.66 17.52
N GLU A 43 16.84 -16.55 17.38
CA GLU A 43 16.88 -15.46 18.38
C GLU A 43 15.51 -14.79 18.60
N ARG A 44 14.51 -15.08 17.75
CA ARG A 44 13.17 -14.50 17.79
C ARG A 44 12.11 -15.47 18.34
N GLU A 45 12.50 -16.57 18.98
CA GLU A 45 11.62 -17.65 19.50
C GLU A 45 10.50 -17.16 20.45
N GLY A 46 10.65 -15.97 21.06
CA GLY A 46 9.62 -15.37 21.92
C GLY A 46 8.58 -14.51 21.20
N ILE A 47 8.76 -14.23 19.90
CA ILE A 47 7.83 -13.34 19.19
C ILE A 47 6.71 -14.16 18.54
N THR A 48 5.56 -14.16 19.20
CA THR A 48 4.35 -14.87 18.78
C THR A 48 3.13 -13.97 18.94
N GLY A 49 2.07 -14.23 18.17
CA GLY A 49 0.80 -13.49 18.25
C GLY A 49 0.85 -12.04 17.76
N THR A 50 1.92 -11.62 17.08
CA THR A 50 2.06 -10.25 16.57
C THR A 50 1.77 -10.16 15.07
N ASN A 51 1.24 -9.02 14.64
CA ASN A 51 1.11 -8.67 13.23
C ASN A 51 2.36 -7.89 12.79
N LEU A 52 3.00 -8.33 11.70
CA LEU A 52 4.07 -7.59 11.04
C LEU A 52 3.54 -6.95 9.74
N PRO A 53 3.08 -5.69 9.76
CA PRO A 53 2.64 -5.01 8.55
C PRO A 53 3.83 -4.76 7.60
N VAL A 54 3.70 -5.18 6.35
CA VAL A 54 4.69 -4.96 5.27
C VAL A 54 4.00 -4.29 4.09
N ASP A 55 3.48 -3.08 4.32
CA ASP A 55 2.55 -2.38 3.43
C ASP A 55 3.01 -0.96 3.05
N GLY A 56 4.29 -0.67 3.24
CA GLY A 56 4.86 0.65 2.94
C GLY A 56 4.41 1.75 3.91
N GLY A 57 3.87 1.40 5.08
CA GLY A 57 3.37 2.35 6.08
C GLY A 57 1.90 2.75 5.89
N LEU A 58 1.17 2.03 5.03
CA LEU A 58 -0.24 2.32 4.74
C LEU A 58 -1.12 2.21 5.99
N THR A 59 -0.90 1.21 6.83
CA THR A 59 -1.70 0.96 8.04
C THR A 59 -1.42 1.98 9.15
N SER A 60 -0.23 2.57 9.20
CA SER A 60 0.17 3.55 10.22
C SER A 60 -0.10 5.00 9.84
N GLY A 61 -0.28 5.29 8.54
CA GLY A 61 -0.58 6.63 8.06
C GLY A 61 -2.01 7.05 8.40
N PHE A 62 -2.17 7.94 9.39
CA PHE A 62 -3.41 8.69 9.57
C PHE A 62 -3.42 9.82 8.52
N GLU A 63 -4.31 9.72 7.51
CA GLU A 63 -4.55 10.72 6.46
C GLU A 63 -3.30 11.18 5.66
N PHE A 64 -2.91 10.45 4.60
CA PHE A 64 -2.17 11.05 3.47
C PHE A 64 -3.13 11.56 2.37
N ARG A 65 -4.35 11.98 2.74
CA ARG A 65 -5.17 12.82 1.86
C ARG A 65 -4.71 14.27 2.01
N ASN A 66 -4.22 14.84 0.92
CA ASN A 66 -4.63 16.18 0.51
C ASN A 66 -4.22 17.37 1.39
N LEU A 67 -2.92 17.64 1.54
CA LEU A 67 -2.44 19.04 1.55
C LEU A 67 -2.00 19.45 0.13
N ASN A 68 -2.86 19.24 -0.85
CA ASN A 68 -3.04 20.20 -1.93
C ASN A 68 -4.48 20.09 -2.43
N MET A 69 -5.39 20.80 -1.76
CA MET A 69 -6.80 20.93 -2.13
C MET A 69 -6.91 21.89 -3.33
N LEU A 70 -6.31 21.53 -4.46
CA LEU A 70 -6.38 22.26 -5.73
C LEU A 70 -6.53 21.24 -6.86
N GLY A 71 -7.73 20.69 -7.00
CA GLY A 71 -8.07 19.78 -8.12
C GLY A 71 -8.59 18.41 -7.72
N ALA A 72 -9.44 18.30 -6.69
CA ALA A 72 -10.14 17.05 -6.42
C ALA A 72 -11.08 16.74 -7.61
N ASP A 73 -10.63 15.80 -8.43
CA ASP A 73 -11.35 15.22 -9.55
C ASP A 73 -12.76 14.79 -9.11
N THR A 74 -13.77 15.28 -9.83
CA THR A 74 -15.18 15.02 -9.57
C THR A 74 -15.47 13.51 -9.52
N HIS A 75 -15.93 13.05 -8.37
CA HIS A 75 -16.44 11.70 -8.17
C HIS A 75 -17.48 11.33 -9.23
N HIS A 76 -17.24 10.25 -9.97
CA HIS A 76 -18.27 9.56 -10.74
C HIS A 76 -19.29 8.97 -9.76
N GLY A 77 -20.45 9.63 -9.67
CA GLY A 77 -21.61 9.11 -8.96
C GLY A 77 -22.12 7.84 -9.63
N GLY A 78 -22.08 6.73 -8.89
CA GLY A 78 -22.96 5.59 -9.14
C GLY A 78 -24.37 6.00 -8.76
N LYS A 79 -25.26 6.11 -9.75
CA LYS A 79 -26.70 6.27 -9.52
C LYS A 79 -27.28 4.94 -9.04
N GLY A 80 -27.86 4.95 -7.85
CA GLY A 80 -28.98 4.07 -7.52
C GLY A 80 -30.28 4.64 -8.05
#